data_AF-A0A915JER1-F1
#
_entry.id   AF-A0A915JER1-F1
#
_cell.length_a   1.000
_cell.length_b   1.000
_cell.length_c   1.000
_cell.angle_alpha   90.00
_cell.angle_beta   90.00
_cell.angle_gamma   90.00
#
_symmetry.space_group_name_H-M   'P 1'
#
loop_
_entity.id
_entity.type
_entity.pdbx_description
1 polymer ?
#
loop_
_entity_poly.entity_id
_entity_poly.type
_entity_poly.pdbx_seq_one_letter_code
_entity_poly.pdbx_strand_id
1 'polypeptide(L)'
;MATMNKPAFRAIRTHSKEKPVLIFVSSRRQTRLTALDLIAHLAGSDSPKQWLHMPEEEIEQIIQTVKDTSLKLTLSFGIGMHHAGLHENDRRVCEELYGNQKIQVLLATATLAWGVNFPAHLVIIKGTEYYDGKTRRYVDFPITDVLQMMGRAGRPQYDNQGVAVVFVHDIKKEYYKKFLYEPFPVES
;
A
#
# COMPACT_ATOMS: atom_id res chain seq x y z
N MET A 1 11.06 7.61 -7.60
CA MET A 1 10.15 6.60 -6.99
C MET A 1 10.87 5.37 -6.45
N ALA A 2 11.81 4.75 -7.18
CA ALA A 2 12.53 3.56 -6.69
C ALA A 2 13.33 3.81 -5.38
N THR A 3 13.87 5.01 -5.23
CA THR A 3 14.58 5.46 -4.00
C THR A 3 13.73 5.39 -2.73
N MET A 4 12.39 5.31 -2.86
CA MET A 4 11.47 5.22 -1.72
C MET A 4 11.20 3.78 -1.27
N ASN A 5 11.62 2.75 -2.03
CA ASN A 5 11.32 1.35 -1.69
C ASN A 5 12.06 0.89 -0.43
N LYS A 6 13.36 1.17 -0.33
CA LYS A 6 14.18 0.85 0.85
C LYS A 6 13.67 1.57 2.13
N PRO A 7 13.33 2.88 2.08
CA PRO A 7 12.61 3.54 3.17
C PRO A 7 11.27 2.89 3.51
N ALA A 8 10.46 2.47 2.52
CA ALA A 8 9.20 1.79 2.76
C ALA A 8 9.41 0.48 3.54
N PHE A 9 10.36 -0.36 3.10
CA PHE A 9 10.71 -1.60 3.78
C PHE A 9 11.15 -1.36 5.23
N ARG A 10 11.98 -0.34 5.47
CA ARG A 10 12.40 0.06 6.83
C ARG A 10 11.23 0.54 7.68
N ALA A 11 10.31 1.31 7.11
CA ALA A 11 9.11 1.79 7.80
C ALA A 11 8.22 0.61 8.24
N ILE A 12 8.04 -0.40 7.38
CA ILE A 12 7.31 -1.63 7.73
C ILE A 12 7.96 -2.32 8.93
N ARG A 13 9.27 -2.59 8.87
CA ARG A 13 9.99 -3.25 9.98
C ARG A 13 9.96 -2.46 11.29
N THR A 14 9.92 -1.13 11.21
CA THR A 14 9.95 -0.25 12.38
C THR A 14 8.57 -0.10 13.01
N HIS A 15 7.54 0.10 12.20
CA HIS A 15 6.22 0.52 12.67
C HIS A 15 5.17 -0.59 12.63
N SER A 16 5.38 -1.67 11.88
CA SER A 16 4.36 -2.71 11.65
C SER A 16 5.00 -4.08 11.47
N LYS A 17 5.50 -4.67 12.58
CA LYS A 17 6.18 -5.99 12.53
C LYS A 17 5.29 -7.08 11.94
N GLU A 18 4.12 -7.31 12.53
CA GLU A 18 3.17 -8.37 12.13
C GLU A 18 1.79 -7.81 11.77
N LYS A 19 1.62 -6.48 11.83
CA LYS A 19 0.34 -5.82 11.62
C LYS A 19 0.15 -5.42 10.15
N PRO A 20 -1.11 -5.31 9.66
CA PRO A 20 -1.40 -4.99 8.28
C PRO A 20 -0.84 -3.65 7.84
N VAL A 21 -0.29 -3.63 6.64
CA VAL A 21 0.31 -2.46 5.98
C VAL A 21 -0.42 -2.19 4.67
N LEU A 22 -0.80 -0.93 4.45
CA LEU A 22 -1.36 -0.48 3.17
C LEU A 22 -0.41 0.54 2.54
N ILE A 23 0.06 0.29 1.33
CA ILE A 23 0.98 1.16 0.62
C ILE A 23 0.29 1.74 -0.61
N PHE A 24 0.06 3.05 -0.61
CA PHE A 24 -0.46 3.77 -1.77
C PHE A 24 0.66 4.15 -2.74
N VAL A 25 0.43 3.90 -4.02
CA VAL A 25 1.34 4.22 -5.13
C VAL A 25 0.59 4.93 -6.25
N SER A 26 1.33 5.68 -7.08
CA SER A 26 0.74 6.56 -8.09
C SER A 26 0.22 5.87 -9.35
N SER A 27 0.52 4.59 -9.56
CA SER A 27 0.10 3.88 -10.78
C SER A 27 0.05 2.37 -10.61
N ARG A 28 -0.69 1.72 -11.51
CA ARG A 28 -0.77 0.24 -11.63
C ARG A 28 0.61 -0.39 -11.85
N ARG A 29 1.48 0.27 -12.62
CA ARG A 29 2.85 -0.21 -12.81
C ARG A 29 3.63 -0.18 -11.49
N GLN A 30 3.40 0.84 -10.67
CA GLN A 30 4.12 0.99 -9.41
C GLN A 30 3.70 0.01 -8.32
N THR A 31 2.49 -0.56 -8.35
CA THR A 31 2.13 -1.63 -7.40
C THR A 31 3.08 -2.81 -7.62
N ARG A 32 3.18 -3.28 -8.87
CA ARG A 32 4.07 -4.38 -9.25
C ARG A 32 5.54 -4.10 -8.97
N LEU A 33 6.06 -2.94 -9.43
CA LEU A 33 7.48 -2.62 -9.24
C LEU A 33 7.86 -2.48 -7.76
N THR A 34 6.97 -1.90 -6.95
CA THR A 34 7.21 -1.77 -5.50
C THR A 34 7.16 -3.15 -4.84
N ALA A 35 6.20 -4.02 -5.22
CA ALA A 35 6.10 -5.37 -4.68
C ALA A 35 7.37 -6.20 -4.93
N LEU A 36 7.87 -6.20 -6.18
CA LEU A 36 9.08 -6.94 -6.55
C LEU A 36 10.32 -6.46 -5.78
N ASP A 37 10.43 -5.16 -5.54
CA ASP A 37 11.54 -4.58 -4.78
C ASP A 37 11.47 -4.95 -3.29
N LEU A 38 10.27 -4.96 -2.70
CA LEU A 38 10.05 -5.45 -1.34
C LEU A 38 10.40 -6.94 -1.21
N ILE A 39 10.05 -7.77 -2.20
CA ILE A 39 10.45 -9.18 -2.25
C ILE A 39 11.97 -9.32 -2.32
N ALA A 40 12.65 -8.50 -3.11
CA ALA A 40 14.12 -8.51 -3.17
C ALA A 40 14.75 -8.16 -1.81
N HIS A 41 14.14 -7.26 -1.04
CA HIS A 41 14.55 -6.98 0.33
C HIS A 41 14.24 -8.12 1.32
N LEU A 42 13.10 -8.81 1.16
CA LEU A 42 12.75 -9.99 1.96
C LEU A 42 13.69 -11.17 1.68
N ALA A 43 14.07 -11.40 0.43
CA ALA A 43 14.97 -12.48 0.03
C ALA A 43 16.36 -12.37 0.69
N GLY A 44 16.79 -11.17 1.06
CA GLY A 44 18.00 -10.93 1.83
C GLY A 44 17.83 -10.97 3.35
N SER A 45 16.66 -11.38 3.86
CA SER A 45 16.36 -11.48 5.29
C SER A 45 16.29 -12.93 5.76
N ASP A 46 16.43 -13.17 7.07
CA ASP A 46 16.36 -14.50 7.67
C ASP A 46 14.97 -15.16 7.54
N SER A 47 13.94 -14.40 7.18
CA SER A 47 12.56 -14.89 7.03
C SER A 47 11.90 -14.27 5.79
N PRO A 48 12.20 -14.80 4.59
CA PRO A 48 11.71 -14.23 3.33
C PRO A 48 10.18 -14.22 3.19
N LYS A 49 9.48 -15.13 3.86
CA LYS A 49 8.01 -15.23 3.85
C LYS A 49 7.33 -14.67 5.11
N GLN A 50 8.03 -13.83 5.89
CA GLN A 50 7.52 -13.31 7.17
C GLN A 50 6.17 -12.56 7.08
N TRP A 51 5.77 -12.09 5.89
CA TRP A 51 4.52 -11.38 5.67
C TRP A 51 3.36 -12.29 5.22
N LEU A 52 3.62 -13.59 5.05
CA LEU A 52 2.61 -14.61 4.76
C LEU A 52 2.23 -15.27 6.09
N HIS A 53 1.00 -15.02 6.56
CA HIS A 53 0.48 -15.52 7.83
C HIS A 53 -0.47 -16.70 7.64
N MET A 54 -0.15 -17.57 6.67
CA MET A 54 -0.89 -18.80 6.39
C MET A 54 0.03 -19.89 5.87
N PRO A 55 -0.39 -21.16 5.93
CA PRO A 55 0.40 -22.27 5.38
C PRO A 55 0.68 -22.10 3.89
N GLU A 56 1.88 -22.52 3.47
CA GLU A 56 2.30 -22.40 2.07
C GLU A 56 1.42 -23.21 1.11
N GLU A 57 0.99 -24.39 1.53
CA GLU A 57 0.11 -25.27 0.75
C GLU A 57 -1.24 -24.60 0.45
N GLU A 58 -1.82 -23.87 1.42
CA GLU A 58 -3.08 -23.16 1.23
C GLU A 58 -2.93 -22.00 0.24
N ILE A 59 -1.88 -21.19 0.36
CA ILE A 59 -1.67 -20.06 -0.56
C ILE A 59 -1.36 -20.55 -1.98
N GLU A 60 -0.67 -21.68 -2.13
CA GLU A 60 -0.40 -22.29 -3.43
C GLU A 60 -1.70 -22.68 -4.16
N GLN A 61 -2.68 -23.24 -3.45
CA GLN A 61 -4.00 -23.53 -4.01
C GLN A 61 -4.74 -22.25 -4.43
N ILE A 62 -4.70 -21.20 -3.61
CA ILE A 62 -5.35 -19.93 -3.92
C ILE A 62 -4.69 -19.27 -5.14
N ILE A 63 -3.35 -19.28 -5.22
CA ILE A 63 -2.58 -18.72 -6.34
C ILE A 63 -2.95 -19.36 -7.68
N GLN A 64 -3.37 -20.63 -7.70
CA GLN A 64 -3.83 -21.28 -8.94
C GLN A 64 -5.10 -20.64 -9.50
N THR A 65 -5.94 -20.03 -8.66
CA THR A 65 -7.19 -19.34 -9.06
C THR A 65 -6.95 -17.92 -9.58
N VAL A 66 -5.78 -17.34 -9.29
CA VAL A 66 -5.39 -15.98 -9.69
C VAL A 66 -5.01 -15.96 -11.17
N LYS A 67 -5.32 -14.87 -11.88
CA LYS A 67 -4.96 -14.72 -13.30
C LYS A 67 -3.69 -13.91 -13.52
N ASP A 68 -3.50 -12.81 -12.79
CA ASP A 68 -2.33 -11.96 -12.94
C ASP A 68 -1.03 -12.66 -12.46
N THR A 69 -0.08 -12.85 -13.37
CA THR A 69 1.19 -13.54 -13.08
C THR A 69 2.03 -12.84 -12.01
N SER A 70 2.00 -11.50 -11.97
CA SER A 70 2.77 -10.76 -10.98
C SER A 70 2.14 -10.92 -9.60
N LEU A 71 0.81 -10.94 -9.52
CA LEU A 71 0.09 -11.16 -8.28
C LEU A 71 0.34 -12.56 -7.72
N LYS A 72 0.39 -13.59 -8.57
CA LYS A 72 0.78 -14.96 -8.14
C LYS A 72 2.10 -14.95 -7.39
N LEU A 73 3.11 -14.29 -7.96
CA LEU A 73 4.42 -14.19 -7.35
C LEU A 73 4.38 -13.37 -6.05
N THR A 74 3.66 -12.26 -6.00
CA THR A 74 3.70 -11.40 -4.81
C THR A 74 2.93 -12.00 -3.62
N LEU A 75 1.84 -12.74 -3.89
CA LEU A 75 1.04 -13.39 -2.85
C LEU A 75 1.81 -14.46 -2.08
N SER A 76 2.73 -15.19 -2.73
CA SER A 76 3.55 -16.21 -2.04
C SER A 76 4.54 -15.63 -1.02
N PHE A 77 4.74 -14.30 -1.05
CA PHE A 77 5.52 -13.55 -0.08
C PHE A 77 4.66 -12.70 0.85
N GLY A 78 3.33 -12.88 0.85
CA GLY A 78 2.42 -12.11 1.69
C GLY A 78 2.18 -10.66 1.23
N ILE A 79 2.31 -10.42 -0.08
CA ILE A 79 2.13 -9.09 -0.69
C ILE A 79 1.00 -9.14 -1.74
N GLY A 80 -0.11 -8.46 -1.46
CA GLY A 80 -1.21 -8.27 -2.39
C GLY A 80 -1.05 -7.02 -3.24
N MET A 81 -1.77 -6.95 -4.36
CA MET A 81 -1.90 -5.76 -5.19
C MET A 81 -3.37 -5.45 -5.43
N HIS A 82 -3.75 -4.17 -5.46
CA HIS A 82 -5.11 -3.74 -5.73
C HIS A 82 -5.14 -2.53 -6.65
N HIS A 83 -5.71 -2.72 -7.85
CA HIS A 83 -5.97 -1.64 -8.79
C HIS A 83 -7.01 -2.03 -9.83
N ALA A 84 -7.59 -1.03 -10.49
CA ALA A 84 -8.62 -1.21 -11.51
C ALA A 84 -8.20 -2.09 -12.72
N GLY A 85 -6.89 -2.26 -12.97
CA GLY A 85 -6.41 -3.14 -14.04
C GLY A 85 -6.37 -4.64 -13.72
N LEU A 86 -6.64 -5.06 -12.47
CA LEU A 86 -6.71 -6.49 -12.13
C LEU A 86 -8.05 -7.09 -12.55
N HIS A 87 -8.10 -8.42 -12.67
CA HIS A 87 -9.38 -9.11 -12.75
C HIS A 87 -10.18 -8.93 -11.46
N GLU A 88 -11.51 -8.95 -11.56
CA GLU A 88 -12.37 -8.80 -10.38
C GLU A 88 -12.13 -9.91 -9.34
N ASN A 89 -11.98 -11.14 -9.79
CA ASN A 89 -11.64 -12.28 -8.92
C ASN A 89 -10.30 -12.05 -8.19
N ASP A 90 -9.27 -11.61 -8.92
CA ASP A 90 -7.95 -11.33 -8.36
C ASP A 90 -8.00 -10.22 -7.28
N ARG A 91 -8.83 -9.19 -7.50
CA ARG A 91 -9.09 -8.17 -6.47
C ARG A 91 -9.73 -8.82 -5.25
N ARG A 92 -10.84 -9.53 -5.40
CA ARG A 92 -11.55 -10.18 -4.27
C ARG A 92 -10.64 -11.09 -3.45
N VAL A 93 -9.79 -11.89 -4.11
CA VAL A 93 -8.79 -12.73 -3.44
C VAL A 93 -7.84 -11.88 -2.58
N CYS A 94 -7.31 -10.76 -3.11
CA CYS A 94 -6.45 -9.88 -2.31
C CYS A 94 -7.19 -9.24 -1.13
N GLU A 95 -8.45 -8.82 -1.35
CA GLU A 95 -9.29 -8.20 -0.33
C GLU A 95 -9.58 -9.18 0.83
N GLU A 96 -9.93 -10.42 0.51
CA GLU A 96 -10.17 -11.48 1.49
C GLU A 96 -8.91 -11.87 2.25
N LEU A 97 -7.78 -12.09 1.55
CA LEU A 97 -6.52 -12.45 2.18
C LEU A 97 -6.03 -11.34 3.12
N TYR A 98 -6.14 -10.09 2.69
CA TYR A 98 -5.71 -8.95 3.50
C TYR A 98 -6.65 -8.69 4.68
N GLY A 99 -7.97 -8.71 4.44
CA GLY A 99 -8.99 -8.50 5.48
C GLY A 99 -8.92 -9.54 6.59
N ASN A 100 -8.59 -10.80 6.24
CA ASN A 100 -8.37 -11.89 7.20
C ASN A 100 -6.92 -11.96 7.73
N GLN A 101 -6.08 -10.95 7.44
CA GLN A 101 -4.69 -10.84 7.89
C GLN A 101 -3.80 -12.04 7.51
N LYS A 102 -4.16 -12.76 6.43
CA LYS A 102 -3.37 -13.87 5.85
C LYS A 102 -2.16 -13.36 5.08
N ILE A 103 -2.27 -12.15 4.54
CA ILE A 103 -1.15 -11.40 3.95
C ILE A 103 -1.00 -10.08 4.69
N GLN A 104 0.24 -9.66 4.94
CA GLN A 104 0.49 -8.47 5.73
C GLN A 104 0.47 -7.17 4.92
N VAL A 105 0.89 -7.20 3.65
CA VAL A 105 1.10 -5.99 2.85
C VAL A 105 0.15 -5.94 1.66
N LEU A 106 -0.54 -4.81 1.48
CA LEU A 106 -1.36 -4.52 0.31
C LEU A 106 -0.84 -3.27 -0.41
N LEU A 107 -0.54 -3.39 -1.71
CA LEU A 107 -0.15 -2.28 -2.57
C LEU A 107 -1.33 -1.81 -3.40
N ALA A 108 -1.71 -0.53 -3.27
CA ALA A 108 -2.91 0.00 -3.90
C ALA A 108 -2.65 1.29 -4.69
N THR A 109 -3.43 1.52 -5.74
CA THR A 109 -3.50 2.85 -6.37
C THR A 109 -4.37 3.80 -5.55
N ALA A 110 -4.11 5.11 -5.68
CA ALA A 110 -4.84 6.18 -4.98
C ALA A 110 -6.37 6.05 -4.99
N THR A 111 -6.95 5.53 -6.07
CA THR A 111 -8.40 5.32 -6.21
C THR A 111 -9.00 4.41 -5.14
N LEU A 112 -8.21 3.53 -4.50
CA LEU A 112 -8.68 2.69 -3.40
C LEU A 112 -9.05 3.51 -2.15
N ALA A 113 -8.50 4.72 -2.00
CA ALA A 113 -8.75 5.59 -0.84
C ALA A 113 -10.25 5.86 -0.60
N TRP A 114 -11.08 5.77 -1.64
CA TRP A 114 -12.52 6.03 -1.58
C TRP A 114 -13.40 4.76 -1.66
N GLY A 115 -12.85 3.63 -2.12
CA GLY A 115 -13.68 2.52 -2.63
C GLY A 115 -13.88 1.34 -1.68
N VAL A 116 -12.96 1.08 -0.75
CA VAL A 116 -13.02 -0.11 0.11
C VAL A 116 -12.44 0.18 1.49
N ASN A 117 -13.03 -0.41 2.53
CA ASN A 117 -12.57 -0.24 3.90
C ASN A 117 -11.48 -1.27 4.26
N PHE A 118 -10.23 -0.94 4.00
CA PHE A 118 -9.06 -1.69 4.49
C PHE A 118 -8.35 -0.90 5.58
N PRO A 119 -8.76 -1.04 6.85
CA PRO A 119 -8.08 -0.38 7.94
C PRO A 119 -6.73 -1.08 8.17
N ALA A 120 -5.64 -0.30 8.14
CA ALA A 120 -4.28 -0.79 8.27
C ALA A 120 -3.64 -0.25 9.55
N HIS A 121 -2.70 -0.97 10.14
CA HIS A 121 -1.91 -0.42 11.24
C HIS A 121 -0.96 0.66 10.73
N LEU A 122 -0.32 0.39 9.59
CA LEU A 122 0.60 1.28 8.92
C LEU A 122 0.08 1.61 7.51
N VAL A 123 -0.03 2.89 7.21
CA VAL A 123 -0.19 3.39 5.84
C VAL A 123 1.09 4.04 5.36
N ILE A 124 1.53 3.70 4.15
CA ILE A 124 2.63 4.38 3.47
C ILE A 124 2.11 5.03 2.20
N ILE A 125 2.23 6.35 2.07
CA ILE A 125 1.96 7.07 0.82
C ILE A 125 3.29 7.25 0.09
N LYS A 126 3.52 6.43 -0.94
CA LYS A 126 4.80 6.37 -1.66
C LYS A 126 4.82 7.34 -2.84
N GLY A 127 4.98 8.62 -2.49
CA GLY A 127 4.95 9.75 -3.42
C GLY A 127 3.57 10.40 -3.45
N THR A 128 3.55 11.73 -3.48
CA THR A 128 2.35 12.55 -3.45
C THR A 128 1.97 13.11 -4.82
N GLU A 129 2.50 12.54 -5.89
CA GLU A 129 2.30 12.98 -7.27
C GLU A 129 1.90 11.80 -8.16
N TYR A 130 1.11 12.09 -9.18
CA TYR A 130 0.80 11.15 -10.26
C TYR A 130 1.05 11.78 -11.62
N TYR A 131 1.25 10.93 -12.63
CA TYR A 131 1.43 11.40 -14.00
C TYR A 131 0.07 11.63 -14.65
N ASP A 132 -0.24 12.87 -15.01
CA ASP A 132 -1.43 13.20 -15.79
C ASP A 132 -1.12 13.08 -17.29
N GLY A 133 -1.78 12.12 -17.94
CA GLY A 133 -1.63 11.88 -19.38
C GLY A 133 -2.18 13.01 -20.25
N LYS A 134 -3.13 13.83 -19.75
CA LYS A 134 -3.70 14.95 -20.51
C LYS A 134 -2.73 16.10 -20.61
N THR A 135 -2.18 16.53 -19.47
CA THR A 135 -1.19 17.63 -19.41
C THR A 135 0.26 17.17 -19.65
N ARG A 136 0.51 15.85 -19.69
CA ARG A 136 1.84 15.21 -19.84
C ARG A 136 2.84 15.65 -18.77
N ARG A 137 2.38 15.83 -17.54
CA ARG A 137 3.18 16.29 -16.41
C ARG A 137 2.86 15.48 -15.16
N TYR A 138 3.79 15.50 -14.20
CA TYR A 138 3.46 15.08 -12.85
C TYR A 138 2.72 16.21 -12.16
N VAL A 139 1.59 15.87 -11.55
CA VAL A 139 0.75 16.76 -10.77
C VAL A 139 0.57 16.17 -9.39
N ASP A 140 0.38 17.04 -8.40
CA ASP A 140 0.10 16.60 -7.04
C ASP A 140 -1.23 15.87 -6.95
N PHE A 141 -1.31 14.88 -6.06
CA PHE A 141 -2.60 14.39 -5.62
C PHE A 141 -3.39 15.54 -4.96
N PRO A 142 -4.72 15.60 -5.17
CA PRO A 142 -5.57 16.39 -4.31
C PRO A 142 -5.27 16.07 -2.84
N ILE A 143 -5.11 17.09 -2.01
CA ILE A 143 -4.82 16.90 -0.58
C ILE A 143 -5.92 16.08 0.11
N THR A 144 -7.17 16.20 -0.34
CA THR A 144 -8.29 15.36 0.12
C THR A 144 -8.02 13.87 -0.11
N ASP A 145 -7.46 13.48 -1.26
CA ASP A 145 -7.10 12.08 -1.53
C ASP A 145 -5.98 11.62 -0.59
N VAL A 146 -4.98 12.48 -0.35
CA VAL A 146 -3.88 12.17 0.59
C VAL A 146 -4.42 12.00 2.00
N LEU A 147 -5.32 12.87 2.46
CA LEU A 147 -5.97 12.77 3.77
C LEU A 147 -6.82 11.49 3.88
N GLN A 148 -7.54 11.10 2.83
CA GLN A 148 -8.28 9.83 2.79
C GLN A 148 -7.36 8.62 2.85
N MET A 149 -6.22 8.64 2.14
CA MET A 149 -5.21 7.60 2.24
C MET A 149 -4.67 7.50 3.67
N MET A 150 -4.30 8.63 4.28
CA MET A 150 -3.82 8.69 5.66
C MET A 150 -4.85 8.18 6.66
N GLY A 151 -6.14 8.49 6.46
CA GLY A 151 -7.25 8.04 7.30
C GLY A 151 -7.46 6.52 7.31
N ARG A 152 -6.79 5.76 6.41
CA ARG A 152 -6.74 4.29 6.49
C ARG A 152 -5.80 3.77 7.56
N ALA A 153 -4.95 4.62 8.15
CA ALA A 153 -4.08 4.27 9.26
C ALA A 153 -4.86 4.30 10.56
N GLY A 154 -4.92 3.15 11.23
CA GLY A 154 -5.68 2.95 12.45
C GLY A 154 -6.72 1.86 12.25
N ARG A 155 -6.78 0.95 13.23
CA ARG A 155 -7.78 -0.12 13.29
C ARG A 155 -8.51 0.01 14.63
N PRO A 156 -9.56 0.84 14.71
CA PRO A 156 -10.36 0.95 15.92
C PRO A 156 -10.78 -0.45 16.38
N GLN A 157 -10.78 -0.69 17.69
CA GLN A 157 -11.03 -2.01 18.32
C GLN A 157 -9.88 -3.03 18.26
N TYR A 158 -8.89 -2.85 17.37
CA TYR A 158 -7.75 -3.78 17.23
C TYR A 158 -6.42 -3.18 17.67
N ASP A 159 -6.20 -1.89 17.43
CA ASP A 159 -4.96 -1.19 17.76
C ASP A 159 -5.19 0.06 18.60
N ASN A 160 -4.24 0.38 19.47
CA ASN A 160 -4.23 1.63 20.25
C ASN A 160 -3.68 2.84 19.47
N GLN A 161 -3.04 2.58 18.33
CA GLN A 161 -2.46 3.61 17.46
C GLN A 161 -2.40 3.13 16.02
N GLY A 162 -2.45 4.08 15.08
CA GLY A 162 -2.13 3.87 13.67
C GLY A 162 -0.97 4.77 13.26
N VAL A 163 -0.19 4.35 12.26
CA VAL A 163 0.96 5.11 11.76
C VAL A 163 0.75 5.43 10.28
N ALA A 164 0.89 6.69 9.89
CA ALA A 164 0.92 7.11 8.50
C ALA A 164 2.30 7.68 8.16
N VAL A 165 2.93 7.15 7.12
CA VAL A 165 4.23 7.61 6.61
C VAL A 165 4.04 8.16 5.21
N VAL A 166 4.27 9.45 5.03
CA VAL A 166 4.11 10.13 3.73
C VAL A 166 5.48 10.45 3.16
N PHE A 167 5.81 9.83 2.02
CA PHE A 167 7.02 10.17 1.28
C PHE A 167 6.71 11.27 0.27
N VAL A 168 7.36 12.40 0.45
CA VAL A 168 7.09 13.63 -0.28
C VAL A 168 8.41 14.34 -0.62
N HIS A 169 8.40 15.14 -1.68
CA HIS A 169 9.53 16.02 -2.00
C HIS A 169 9.73 17.06 -0.88
N ASP A 170 10.98 17.34 -0.52
CA ASP A 170 11.31 18.17 0.65
C ASP A 170 10.64 19.56 0.60
N ILE A 171 10.64 20.20 -0.57
CA ILE A 171 9.98 21.50 -0.81
C ILE A 171 8.47 21.51 -0.49
N LYS A 172 7.79 20.35 -0.48
CA LYS A 172 6.35 20.20 -0.21
C LYS A 172 6.07 19.71 1.20
N LYS A 173 7.09 19.38 1.99
CA LYS A 173 6.95 18.81 3.33
C LYS A 173 6.10 19.67 4.27
N GLU A 174 6.38 20.98 4.31
CA GLU A 174 5.64 21.90 5.18
C GLU A 174 4.20 22.12 4.71
N TYR A 175 3.94 22.06 3.40
CA TYR A 175 2.58 22.10 2.86
C TYR A 175 1.74 20.94 3.40
N TYR A 176 2.21 19.69 3.29
CA TYR A 176 1.47 18.53 3.78
C TYR A 176 1.36 18.49 5.30
N LYS A 177 2.40 18.91 6.04
CA LYS A 177 2.35 19.02 7.50
C LYS A 177 1.25 19.96 7.99
N LYS A 178 1.02 21.07 7.30
CA LYS A 178 0.01 22.06 7.68
C LYS A 178 -1.38 21.42 7.84
N PHE A 179 -1.77 20.57 6.89
CA PHE A 179 -3.06 19.89 6.88
C PHE A 179 -3.18 18.72 7.87
N LEU A 180 -2.12 18.40 8.62
CA LEU A 180 -2.20 17.46 9.74
C LEU A 180 -2.71 18.12 11.02
N TYR A 181 -2.50 19.43 11.14
CA TYR A 181 -2.81 20.18 12.37
C TYR A 181 -3.91 21.23 12.14
N GLU A 182 -4.06 21.70 10.90
CA GLU A 182 -5.07 22.70 10.54
C GLU A 182 -6.21 22.06 9.73
N PRO A 183 -7.47 22.42 10.02
CA PRO A 183 -8.60 22.01 9.21
C PRO A 183 -8.41 22.43 7.75
N PHE A 184 -8.80 21.56 6.83
CA PHE A 184 -8.71 21.86 5.40
C PHE A 184 -9.73 22.96 5.01
N PRO A 185 -9.31 24.13 4.50
CA PRO A 185 -10.23 25.15 4.04
C PRO A 185 -10.88 24.67 2.73
N VAL A 186 -12.22 24.64 2.71
CA VAL A 186 -13.00 24.29 1.52
C VAL A 186 -13.47 25.58 0.86
N GLU A 187 -12.93 25.87 -0.31
CA GLU A 187 -13.38 26.99 -1.15
C GLU A 187 -14.44 26.48 -2.15
N SER A 188 -15.43 27.33 -2.45
CA SER A 188 -16.56 27.03 -3.36
C SER A 188 -16.26 27.38 -4.81
#